data_AF-A0A8W7PTW6-F1
#
_entry.id   AF-A0A8W7PTW6-F1
#
_cell.length_a   1.000
_cell.length_b   1.000
_cell.length_c   1.000
_cell.angle_alpha   90.00
_cell.angle_beta   90.00
_cell.angle_gamma   90.00
#
_symmetry.space_group_name_H-M   'P 1'
#
loop_
_entity.id
_entity.type
_entity.pdbx_description
1 polymer ?
#
loop_
_entity_poly.entity_id
_entity_poly.type
_entity_poly.pdbx_seq_one_letter_code
_entity_poly.pdbx_strand_id
1 'polypeptide(L)'
;MNRVGIMVDLSHVGGNTSREAILESKKTEHPRNKSDEELRFIADHGGFIGVTMFPPFLKRGIEATVDDYVEAMDYIINLVGEDCVGYGTDFTQGYDKGFFDWITHDKGRHRRLTNFGTILNPEGIRTIGETPNLTAAMEKAGWSEGKIRKVLGENWLRNAMLKRQFLALLLAGVALPFCSQAADKPTIKIGYVEGWSDSVATTNVAANIIRNKLGYPVEMVPVAAGIMWQGVARGDLDATLSAWLPTTHEAYYTQFKDKVVDVAVNYPGAKIGLIVPDYVAAHSIADLNANKAAFQGRIVGIDAGAG
;
A
#
# COMPACT_ATOMS: atom_id res chain seq x y z
N MET A 1 -11.60 0.86 6.66
CA MET A 1 -10.38 1.55 6.19
C MET A 1 -10.02 2.70 7.13
N ASN A 2 -10.88 3.72 7.27
CA ASN A 2 -10.66 4.92 8.12
C ASN A 2 -10.12 4.61 9.53
N ARG A 3 -10.76 3.71 10.31
CA ARG A 3 -10.32 3.30 11.68
C ARG A 3 -8.86 2.85 11.79
N VAL A 4 -8.27 2.36 10.70
CA VAL A 4 -6.91 1.80 10.65
C VAL A 4 -5.96 2.61 9.76
N GLY A 5 -6.33 3.85 9.41
CA GLY A 5 -5.47 4.77 8.64
C GLY A 5 -5.20 4.35 7.19
N ILE A 6 -5.95 3.39 6.64
CA ILE A 6 -5.87 3.00 5.23
C ILE A 6 -6.65 4.01 4.39
N MET A 7 -5.99 4.62 3.40
CA MET A 7 -6.63 5.53 2.44
C MET A 7 -7.54 4.75 1.47
N VAL A 8 -8.68 5.34 1.12
CA VAL A 8 -9.59 4.81 0.09
C VAL A 8 -9.16 5.36 -1.27
N ASP A 9 -8.73 4.51 -2.19
CA ASP A 9 -8.60 4.85 -3.61
C ASP A 9 -9.93 4.56 -4.34
N LEU A 10 -10.24 5.42 -5.31
CA LEU A 10 -11.49 5.48 -6.05
C LEU A 10 -11.28 5.65 -7.56
N SER A 11 -10.03 5.54 -8.02
CA SER A 11 -9.63 5.69 -9.42
C SER A 11 -10.34 4.70 -10.35
N HIS A 12 -10.57 3.47 -9.86
CA HIS A 12 -11.31 2.40 -10.57
C HIS A 12 -12.79 2.31 -10.18
N VAL A 13 -13.26 3.19 -9.27
CA VAL A 13 -14.61 3.13 -8.69
C VAL A 13 -15.53 4.04 -9.49
N GLY A 14 -16.58 3.47 -10.08
CA GLY A 14 -17.53 4.21 -10.91
C GLY A 14 -18.35 5.20 -10.09
N GLY A 15 -18.76 6.30 -10.76
CA GLY A 15 -19.44 7.46 -10.16
C GLY A 15 -20.27 7.17 -8.92
N ASN A 16 -21.33 6.35 -9.07
CA ASN A 16 -22.29 6.10 -8.00
C ASN A 16 -21.68 5.63 -6.67
N THR A 17 -20.70 4.74 -6.66
CA THR A 17 -20.13 4.20 -5.40
C THR A 17 -19.35 5.26 -4.60
N SER A 18 -19.39 6.53 -5.00
CA SER A 18 -18.68 7.63 -4.34
C SER A 18 -19.52 8.61 -3.47
N ARG A 19 -20.87 8.72 -3.55
CA ARG A 19 -21.71 9.16 -2.38
C ARG A 19 -22.18 7.86 -1.70
N GLU A 20 -21.29 6.87 -1.63
CA GLU A 20 -21.42 5.62 -0.89
C GLU A 20 -20.13 5.26 -0.13
N ALA A 21 -19.05 4.78 -0.79
CA ALA A 21 -17.71 4.63 -0.17
C ALA A 21 -17.22 5.93 0.48
N ILE A 22 -17.78 6.99 -0.05
CA ILE A 22 -17.72 8.33 0.48
C ILE A 22 -19.12 9.00 0.43
N LEU A 23 -20.25 8.37 0.80
CA LEU A 23 -21.38 9.21 1.32
C LEU A 23 -20.82 9.99 2.52
N GLU A 24 -20.08 9.20 3.27
CA GLU A 24 -18.86 9.43 4.03
C GLU A 24 -17.73 10.29 3.35
N SER A 25 -18.01 11.17 2.33
CA SER A 25 -17.26 12.33 1.67
C SER A 25 -16.66 12.35 0.19
N LYS A 26 -17.23 12.54 -1.05
CA LYS A 26 -18.55 12.37 -1.79
C LYS A 26 -18.47 12.27 -3.37
N LYS A 27 -19.47 11.61 -4.05
CA LYS A 27 -19.75 11.37 -5.53
C LYS A 27 -19.48 12.63 -6.37
N THR A 28 -18.84 12.65 -7.54
CA THR A 28 -18.37 11.65 -8.54
C THR A 28 -19.35 11.13 -9.63
N GLU A 29 -18.89 11.07 -10.88
CA GLU A 29 -19.59 10.92 -12.19
C GLU A 29 -18.55 10.39 -13.23
N HIS A 30 -18.95 10.04 -14.46
CA HIS A 30 -18.14 9.29 -15.46
C HIS A 30 -17.53 7.94 -14.93
N PRO A 31 -17.34 6.88 -15.77
CA PRO A 31 -16.91 5.57 -15.24
C PRO A 31 -15.44 5.46 -14.79
N ARG A 32 -14.55 6.41 -15.11
CA ARG A 32 -13.10 6.31 -14.81
C ARG A 32 -12.45 7.66 -14.49
N ASN A 33 -12.28 8.54 -15.48
CA ASN A 33 -12.01 9.98 -15.26
C ASN A 33 -13.09 10.58 -14.38
N LYS A 34 -12.77 11.67 -13.69
CA LYS A 34 -13.67 12.43 -12.82
C LYS A 34 -13.87 13.83 -13.43
N SER A 35 -15.11 14.28 -13.58
CA SER A 35 -15.48 15.64 -14.01
C SER A 35 -15.33 16.68 -12.89
N ASP A 36 -15.58 17.94 -13.23
CA ASP A 36 -15.24 19.09 -12.40
C ASP A 36 -15.98 19.15 -11.04
N GLU A 37 -17.27 18.82 -10.98
CA GLU A 37 -18.03 18.79 -9.71
C GLU A 37 -17.33 17.87 -8.71
N GLU A 38 -16.78 16.78 -9.20
CA GLU A 38 -16.24 15.66 -8.45
C GLU A 38 -14.85 15.96 -7.91
N LEU A 39 -13.99 16.54 -8.76
CA LEU A 39 -12.65 16.97 -8.39
C LEU A 39 -12.74 18.05 -7.31
N ARG A 40 -13.62 19.05 -7.52
CA ARG A 40 -13.97 20.07 -6.51
C ARG A 40 -14.42 19.44 -5.21
N PHE A 41 -15.39 18.54 -5.27
CA PHE A 41 -16.01 17.96 -4.09
C PHE A 41 -15.09 16.97 -3.35
N ILE A 42 -14.14 16.32 -4.02
CA ILE A 42 -13.03 15.61 -3.39
C ILE A 42 -12.15 16.59 -2.61
N ALA A 43 -11.77 17.73 -3.19
CA ALA A 43 -10.94 18.74 -2.54
C ALA A 43 -11.66 19.43 -1.36
N ASP A 44 -12.93 19.83 -1.54
CA ASP A 44 -13.80 20.43 -0.51
C ASP A 44 -13.94 19.54 0.74
N HIS A 45 -13.73 18.22 0.60
CA HIS A 45 -13.80 17.24 1.69
C HIS A 45 -12.42 16.81 2.22
N GLY A 46 -11.34 17.53 1.90
CA GLY A 46 -9.98 17.16 2.35
C GLY A 46 -9.45 15.87 1.70
N GLY A 47 -9.94 15.58 0.50
CA GLY A 47 -9.42 14.55 -0.39
C GLY A 47 -8.15 14.98 -1.10
N PHE A 48 -7.74 14.17 -2.07
CA PHE A 48 -6.50 14.34 -2.82
C PHE A 48 -6.62 13.67 -4.18
N ILE A 49 -6.01 14.26 -5.21
CA ILE A 49 -6.11 13.84 -6.60
C ILE A 49 -4.70 13.52 -7.14
N GLY A 50 -4.45 12.23 -7.37
CA GLY A 50 -3.31 11.76 -8.16
C GLY A 50 -3.66 11.83 -9.66
N VAL A 51 -3.06 12.75 -10.39
CA VAL A 51 -3.29 12.91 -11.84
C VAL A 51 -2.51 11.85 -12.60
N THR A 52 -3.17 11.13 -13.51
CA THR A 52 -2.54 10.08 -14.33
C THR A 52 -2.18 10.56 -15.73
N MET A 53 -1.17 9.92 -16.32
CA MET A 53 -0.72 10.14 -17.69
C MET A 53 -1.07 8.96 -18.63
N PHE A 54 -1.92 8.02 -18.17
CA PHE A 54 -2.28 6.84 -18.95
C PHE A 54 -2.94 7.26 -20.28
N PRO A 55 -2.37 6.91 -21.46
CA PRO A 55 -2.71 7.57 -22.72
C PRO A 55 -4.20 7.57 -23.10
N PRO A 56 -4.96 6.47 -22.94
CA PRO A 56 -6.40 6.45 -23.17
C PRO A 56 -7.25 7.44 -22.36
N PHE A 57 -6.68 8.09 -21.35
CA PHE A 57 -7.36 9.10 -20.52
C PHE A 57 -6.89 10.54 -20.83
N LEU A 58 -5.82 10.70 -21.62
CA LEU A 58 -5.30 12.00 -22.04
C LEU A 58 -5.95 12.48 -23.36
N LYS A 59 -6.17 13.80 -23.44
CA LYS A 59 -6.78 14.55 -24.56
C LYS A 59 -6.20 14.23 -25.96
N ARG A 60 -4.93 13.81 -26.04
CA ARG A 60 -4.22 13.47 -27.29
C ARG A 60 -3.88 11.98 -27.44
N GLY A 61 -4.34 11.12 -26.53
CA GLY A 61 -4.05 9.69 -26.60
C GLY A 61 -2.55 9.39 -26.64
N ILE A 62 -2.15 8.54 -27.59
CA ILE A 62 -0.75 8.15 -27.84
C ILE A 62 0.15 9.25 -28.40
N GLU A 63 -0.40 10.39 -28.81
CA GLU A 63 0.35 11.57 -29.28
C GLU A 63 0.67 12.56 -28.15
N ALA A 64 0.25 12.27 -26.91
CA ALA A 64 0.56 13.13 -25.76
C ALA A 64 2.06 13.21 -25.50
N THR A 65 2.49 14.35 -24.96
CA THR A 65 3.84 14.64 -24.47
C THR A 65 3.82 14.88 -22.96
N VAL A 66 4.99 14.97 -22.34
CA VAL A 66 5.12 15.37 -20.93
C VAL A 66 4.54 16.78 -20.67
N ASP A 67 4.55 17.68 -21.68
CA ASP A 67 3.90 18.99 -21.57
C ASP A 67 2.36 18.86 -21.47
N ASP A 68 1.75 17.96 -22.25
CA ASP A 68 0.29 17.73 -22.21
C ASP A 68 -0.17 17.12 -20.87
N TYR A 69 0.72 16.38 -20.20
CA TYR A 69 0.48 15.88 -18.84
C TYR A 69 0.61 17.00 -17.79
N VAL A 70 1.50 17.97 -18.00
CA VAL A 70 1.55 19.20 -17.17
C VAL A 70 0.32 20.09 -17.43
N GLU A 71 -0.18 20.22 -18.67
CA GLU A 71 -1.47 20.89 -18.98
C GLU A 71 -2.62 20.24 -18.19
N ALA A 72 -2.70 18.90 -18.17
CA ALA A 72 -3.72 18.16 -17.43
C ALA A 72 -3.62 18.37 -15.91
N MET A 73 -2.41 18.45 -15.35
CA MET A 73 -2.22 18.80 -13.94
C MET A 73 -2.58 20.26 -13.65
N ASP A 74 -2.22 21.20 -14.53
CA ASP A 74 -2.58 22.61 -14.37
C ASP A 74 -4.09 22.85 -14.46
N TYR A 75 -4.81 22.16 -15.35
CA TYR A 75 -6.27 22.19 -15.38
C TYR A 75 -6.87 21.85 -14.01
N ILE A 76 -6.41 20.74 -13.42
CA ILE A 76 -6.89 20.28 -12.11
C ILE A 76 -6.46 21.25 -11.00
N ILE A 77 -5.21 21.73 -10.99
CA ILE A 77 -4.73 22.69 -9.98
C ILE A 77 -5.51 24.01 -10.04
N ASN A 78 -5.83 24.52 -11.23
CA ASN A 78 -6.68 25.71 -11.40
C ASN A 78 -8.14 25.46 -10.98
N LEU A 79 -8.58 24.20 -11.01
CA LEU A 79 -9.91 23.81 -10.57
C LEU A 79 -10.01 23.71 -9.03
N VAL A 80 -9.04 23.08 -8.37
CA VAL A 80 -9.13 22.64 -6.95
C VAL A 80 -8.06 23.17 -6.00
N GLY A 81 -7.05 23.88 -6.49
CA GLY A 81 -5.93 24.38 -5.70
C GLY A 81 -4.79 23.38 -5.52
N GLU A 82 -3.55 23.88 -5.53
CA GLU A 82 -2.34 23.04 -5.62
C GLU A 82 -2.10 22.12 -4.43
N ASP A 83 -2.62 22.40 -3.23
CA ASP A 83 -2.34 21.62 -2.01
C ASP A 83 -3.02 20.22 -1.98
N CYS A 84 -3.96 19.95 -2.87
CA CYS A 84 -4.68 18.67 -2.95
C CYS A 84 -4.34 17.83 -4.19
N VAL A 85 -3.36 18.25 -4.99
CA VAL A 85 -2.98 17.59 -6.26
C VAL A 85 -1.58 16.97 -6.18
N GLY A 86 -1.38 15.83 -6.84
CA GLY A 86 -0.05 15.27 -7.09
C GLY A 86 0.00 14.42 -8.35
N TYR A 87 1.19 14.00 -8.76
CA TYR A 87 1.37 13.13 -9.92
C TYR A 87 1.11 11.64 -9.58
N GLY A 88 0.63 10.85 -10.54
CA GLY A 88 0.25 9.45 -10.34
C GLY A 88 0.25 8.65 -11.66
N THR A 89 1.43 8.35 -12.19
CA THR A 89 1.67 8.04 -13.61
C THR A 89 0.99 6.81 -14.21
N ASP A 90 0.54 5.83 -13.42
CA ASP A 90 0.04 4.53 -13.91
C ASP A 90 1.08 3.79 -14.80
N PHE A 91 2.36 3.80 -14.38
CA PHE A 91 3.45 3.14 -15.12
C PHE A 91 3.29 1.62 -15.19
N THR A 92 2.94 1.11 -16.37
CA THR A 92 2.90 -0.33 -16.70
C THR A 92 4.23 -0.85 -17.29
N GLN A 93 5.37 -0.24 -16.94
CA GLN A 93 6.66 -0.58 -17.55
C GLN A 93 7.05 -2.04 -17.27
N GLY A 94 7.39 -2.80 -18.32
CA GLY A 94 7.75 -4.22 -18.24
C GLY A 94 6.57 -5.20 -18.38
N TYR A 95 5.33 -4.71 -18.41
CA TYR A 95 4.16 -5.53 -18.71
C TYR A 95 3.88 -5.62 -20.22
N ASP A 96 3.25 -6.72 -20.63
CA ASP A 96 3.05 -7.10 -22.02
C ASP A 96 1.57 -7.09 -22.45
N LYS A 97 1.27 -7.59 -23.65
CA LYS A 97 -0.11 -7.74 -24.13
C LYS A 97 -0.92 -8.69 -23.25
N GLY A 98 -0.34 -9.75 -22.68
CA GLY A 98 -1.03 -10.67 -21.77
C GLY A 98 -1.58 -9.97 -20.53
N PHE A 99 -0.79 -9.08 -19.92
CA PHE A 99 -1.26 -8.21 -18.84
C PHE A 99 -2.39 -7.26 -19.29
N PHE A 100 -2.27 -6.63 -20.47
CA PHE A 100 -3.31 -5.73 -20.97
C PHE A 100 -4.61 -6.45 -21.37
N ASP A 101 -4.53 -7.67 -21.89
CA ASP A 101 -5.70 -8.53 -22.08
C ASP A 101 -6.32 -8.86 -20.70
N TRP A 102 -5.53 -9.23 -19.70
CA TRP A 102 -6.01 -9.52 -18.35
C TRP A 102 -6.75 -8.32 -17.71
N ILE A 103 -6.14 -7.13 -17.61
CA ILE A 103 -6.82 -5.96 -17.00
C ILE A 103 -8.02 -5.44 -17.81
N THR A 104 -8.16 -5.81 -19.09
CA THR A 104 -9.32 -5.43 -19.92
C THR A 104 -10.49 -6.42 -19.87
N HIS A 105 -10.37 -7.55 -19.17
CA HIS A 105 -11.45 -8.55 -19.01
C HIS A 105 -11.90 -8.68 -17.56
N ASP A 106 -13.20 -8.96 -17.35
CA ASP A 106 -13.78 -9.09 -16.01
C ASP A 106 -13.14 -10.28 -15.27
N LYS A 107 -12.52 -9.98 -14.12
CA LYS A 107 -11.69 -10.90 -13.32
C LYS A 107 -10.60 -11.59 -14.16
N GLY A 108 -10.05 -10.88 -15.14
CA GLY A 108 -8.93 -11.34 -15.96
C GLY A 108 -9.27 -12.27 -17.12
N ARG A 109 -10.52 -12.74 -17.24
CA ARG A 109 -10.85 -13.89 -18.12
C ARG A 109 -12.30 -14.01 -18.60
N HIS A 110 -13.24 -13.21 -18.09
CA HIS A 110 -14.65 -13.30 -18.48
C HIS A 110 -14.97 -12.32 -19.61
N ARG A 111 -16.09 -11.58 -19.55
CA ARG A 111 -16.43 -10.59 -20.60
C ARG A 111 -15.35 -9.51 -20.70
N ARG A 112 -15.06 -9.06 -21.91
CA ARG A 112 -14.24 -7.87 -22.13
C ARG A 112 -14.97 -6.64 -21.59
N LEU A 113 -14.29 -5.83 -20.79
CA LEU A 113 -14.81 -4.61 -20.18
C LEU A 113 -14.48 -3.37 -21.02
N THR A 114 -13.32 -3.34 -21.66
CA THR A 114 -12.87 -2.23 -22.51
C THR A 114 -11.78 -2.67 -23.49
N ASN A 115 -11.33 -1.78 -24.37
CA ASN A 115 -10.15 -1.95 -25.20
C ASN A 115 -9.33 -0.65 -25.16
N PHE A 116 -8.13 -0.69 -24.58
CA PHE A 116 -7.25 0.48 -24.50
C PHE A 116 -6.50 0.79 -25.81
N GLY A 117 -6.48 -0.13 -26.78
CA GLY A 117 -5.72 0.03 -28.01
C GLY A 117 -4.21 -0.02 -27.77
N THR A 118 -3.46 0.83 -28.48
CA THR A 118 -2.00 0.97 -28.31
C THR A 118 -1.69 1.72 -27.02
N ILE A 119 -0.94 1.09 -26.11
CA ILE A 119 -0.39 1.77 -24.94
C ILE A 119 0.99 2.34 -25.29
N LEU A 120 1.06 3.67 -25.36
CA LEU A 120 2.30 4.41 -25.54
C LEU A 120 2.26 5.64 -24.64
N ASN A 121 2.95 5.58 -23.50
CA ASN A 121 3.09 6.66 -22.52
C ASN A 121 3.50 7.98 -23.19
N PRO A 122 3.30 9.17 -22.57
CA PRO A 122 3.61 10.41 -23.23
C PRO A 122 5.09 10.56 -23.64
N GLU A 123 5.34 11.24 -24.75
CA GLU A 123 6.70 11.55 -25.19
C GLU A 123 7.46 12.40 -24.15
N GLY A 124 8.71 12.04 -23.88
CA GLY A 124 9.52 12.65 -22.81
C GLY A 124 9.32 12.02 -21.42
N ILE A 125 8.35 11.12 -21.23
CA ILE A 125 8.16 10.37 -19.97
C ILE A 125 7.70 8.92 -20.26
N ARG A 126 8.39 8.26 -21.21
CA ARG A 126 8.02 6.90 -21.65
C ARG A 126 8.24 5.85 -20.56
N THR A 127 9.28 6.04 -19.74
CA THR A 127 9.77 5.11 -18.72
C THR A 127 9.98 5.80 -17.36
N ILE A 128 10.08 5.00 -16.29
CA ILE A 128 10.32 5.47 -14.91
C ILE A 128 11.63 6.29 -14.82
N GLY A 129 12.65 5.96 -15.61
CA GLY A 129 13.92 6.67 -15.65
C GLY A 129 13.83 8.10 -16.20
N GLU A 130 12.78 8.41 -16.97
CA GLU A 130 12.52 9.74 -17.52
C GLU A 130 11.70 10.64 -16.58
N THR A 131 11.36 10.19 -15.36
CA THR A 131 10.64 11.01 -14.36
C THR A 131 11.26 12.40 -14.12
N PRO A 132 12.61 12.62 -14.15
CA PRO A 132 13.19 13.97 -14.06
C PRO A 132 12.73 14.95 -15.15
N ASN A 133 12.34 14.46 -16.33
CA ASN A 133 11.80 15.29 -17.40
C ASN A 133 10.45 15.92 -17.02
N LEU A 134 9.70 15.31 -16.08
CA LEU A 134 8.48 15.88 -15.53
C LEU A 134 8.75 17.17 -14.77
N THR A 135 9.82 17.19 -13.96
CA THR A 135 10.29 18.38 -13.25
C THR A 135 10.65 19.47 -14.25
N ALA A 136 11.46 19.14 -15.26
CA ALA A 136 11.85 20.09 -16.32
C ALA A 136 10.65 20.63 -17.12
N ALA A 137 9.61 19.82 -17.34
CA ALA A 137 8.37 20.27 -17.97
C ALA A 137 7.56 21.22 -17.08
N MET A 138 7.50 20.97 -15.76
CA MET A 138 6.88 21.89 -14.80
C MET A 138 7.64 23.23 -14.68
N GLU A 139 8.98 23.18 -14.65
CA GLU A 139 9.84 24.39 -14.66
C GLU A 139 9.63 25.20 -15.94
N LYS A 140 9.59 24.53 -17.10
CA LYS A 140 9.27 25.11 -18.42
C LYS A 140 7.85 25.71 -18.47
N ALA A 141 6.89 25.12 -17.77
CA ALA A 141 5.54 25.66 -17.59
C ALA A 141 5.48 26.84 -16.58
N GLY A 142 6.63 27.28 -16.03
CA GLY A 142 6.71 28.42 -15.12
C GLY A 142 6.23 28.11 -13.70
N TRP A 143 6.16 26.84 -13.29
CA TRP A 143 5.78 26.47 -11.93
C TRP A 143 6.88 26.89 -10.93
N SER A 144 6.47 27.32 -9.73
CA SER A 144 7.41 27.59 -8.64
C SER A 144 7.97 26.29 -8.05
N GLU A 145 9.19 26.34 -7.48
CA GLU A 145 9.80 25.20 -6.77
C GLU A 145 8.85 24.62 -5.70
N GLY A 146 8.13 25.49 -4.99
CA GLY A 146 7.13 25.09 -4.00
C GLY A 146 5.97 24.28 -4.61
N LYS A 147 5.39 24.74 -5.72
CA LYS A 147 4.33 24.03 -6.45
C LYS A 147 4.83 22.68 -6.99
N ILE A 148 6.04 22.66 -7.55
CA ILE A 148 6.71 21.44 -8.04
C ILE A 148 6.86 20.42 -6.91
N ARG A 149 7.43 20.82 -5.76
CA ARG A 149 7.65 19.95 -4.60
C ARG A 149 6.34 19.43 -3.99
N LYS A 150 5.31 20.28 -3.91
CA LYS A 150 3.94 19.91 -3.55
C LYS A 150 3.42 18.75 -4.41
N VAL A 151 3.40 18.92 -5.73
CA VAL A 151 2.84 17.95 -6.69
C VAL A 151 3.69 16.68 -6.82
N LEU A 152 5.02 16.79 -6.74
CA LEU A 152 5.94 15.64 -6.81
C LEU A 152 5.98 14.80 -5.52
N GLY A 153 5.56 15.30 -4.36
CA GLY A 153 5.53 14.45 -3.17
C GLY A 153 5.10 15.08 -1.84
N GLU A 154 5.26 16.39 -1.63
CA GLU A 154 4.92 16.99 -0.32
C GLU A 154 3.42 16.90 -0.03
N ASN A 155 2.54 16.96 -1.04
CA ASN A 155 1.09 16.77 -0.86
C ASN A 155 0.70 15.31 -0.60
N TRP A 156 1.32 14.36 -1.31
CA TRP A 156 1.17 12.92 -1.03
C TRP A 156 1.54 12.61 0.42
N LEU A 157 2.67 13.15 0.90
CA LEU A 157 3.10 13.04 2.29
C LEU A 157 2.15 13.75 3.25
N ARG A 158 1.70 14.98 2.93
CA ARG A 158 0.77 15.79 3.73
C ARG A 158 -0.55 15.07 3.96
N ASN A 159 -1.21 14.56 2.91
CA ASN A 159 -2.46 13.80 3.04
C ASN A 159 -2.27 12.51 3.85
N ALA A 160 -1.17 11.79 3.64
CA ALA A 160 -0.81 10.61 4.44
C ALA A 160 -0.51 10.92 5.92
N MET A 161 -0.11 12.15 6.25
CA MET A 161 0.20 12.59 7.62
C MET A 161 -0.99 13.25 8.34
N LEU A 162 -1.78 14.12 7.70
CA LEU A 162 -2.93 14.76 8.34
C LEU A 162 -3.96 13.74 8.85
N LYS A 163 -4.16 12.64 8.10
CA LYS A 163 -5.05 11.54 8.51
C LYS A 163 -4.52 10.71 9.70
N ARG A 164 -3.31 11.00 10.20
CA ARG A 164 -2.77 10.53 11.49
C ARG A 164 -2.79 11.59 12.60
N GLN A 165 -2.85 12.89 12.27
CA GLN A 165 -2.67 13.97 13.26
C GLN A 165 -3.87 14.18 14.21
N PHE A 166 -5.07 13.71 13.84
CA PHE A 166 -6.23 13.71 14.73
C PHE A 166 -6.08 12.87 16.01
N LEU A 167 -5.01 12.06 16.14
CA LEU A 167 -4.67 11.31 17.36
C LEU A 167 -3.53 11.95 18.18
N ALA A 168 -2.86 12.99 17.65
CA ALA A 168 -1.63 13.55 18.25
C ALA A 168 -1.86 14.86 19.04
N LEU A 169 -3.02 15.50 18.88
CA LEU A 169 -3.27 16.88 19.32
C LEU A 169 -3.69 17.03 20.80
N LEU A 170 -3.21 16.11 21.66
CA LEU A 170 -3.56 16.02 23.09
C LEU A 170 -2.33 15.99 24.02
N LEU A 171 -1.11 16.12 23.48
CA LEU A 171 0.16 16.06 24.24
C LEU A 171 1.10 17.25 24.03
N ALA A 172 0.71 18.26 23.23
CA ALA A 172 1.52 19.46 22.97
C ALA A 172 1.35 20.55 24.05
N GLY A 173 1.47 20.17 25.33
CA GLY A 173 1.40 21.07 26.48
C GLY A 173 2.72 21.08 27.25
N VAL A 174 3.21 22.29 27.59
CA VAL A 174 4.54 22.59 28.16
C VAL A 174 5.69 22.55 27.13
N ALA A 175 6.21 23.74 26.83
CA ALA A 175 7.51 23.92 26.18
C ALA A 175 8.54 24.37 27.24
N LEU A 176 9.68 23.69 27.30
CA LEU A 176 10.87 24.13 28.01
C LEU A 176 12.12 23.87 27.13
N PRO A 177 13.10 24.80 27.09
CA PRO A 177 14.25 24.69 26.19
C PRO A 177 15.33 23.77 26.77
N PHE A 178 15.31 22.49 26.41
CA PHE A 178 16.44 21.60 26.65
C PHE A 178 17.33 21.49 25.42
N CYS A 179 18.51 22.11 25.49
CA CYS A 179 19.61 21.81 24.58
C CYS A 179 20.21 20.46 24.97
N SER A 180 19.78 19.39 24.30
CA SER A 180 20.39 18.06 24.43
C SER A 180 21.23 17.78 23.19
N GLN A 181 22.43 17.23 23.39
CA GLN A 181 23.10 16.49 22.33
C GLN A 181 22.18 15.31 21.92
N ALA A 182 22.10 15.03 20.62
CA ALA A 182 21.39 13.86 20.15
C ALA A 182 22.23 12.62 20.47
N ALA A 183 21.81 11.83 21.46
CA ALA A 183 22.32 10.49 21.64
C ALA A 183 21.88 9.63 20.44
N ASP A 184 22.79 8.83 19.89
CA ASP A 184 22.47 7.93 18.79
C ASP A 184 21.35 6.96 19.20
N LYS A 185 20.35 6.82 18.34
CA LYS A 185 19.19 5.98 18.62
C LYS A 185 19.59 4.51 18.62
N PRO A 186 19.14 3.71 19.61
CA PRO A 186 19.45 2.29 19.66
C PRO A 186 18.88 1.55 18.44
N THR A 187 19.62 0.53 17.98
CA THR A 187 19.17 -0.35 16.89
C THR A 187 18.06 -1.26 17.40
N ILE A 188 16.90 -1.19 16.76
CA ILE A 188 15.76 -2.07 17.03
C ILE A 188 15.96 -3.39 16.28
N LYS A 189 15.95 -4.52 17.00
CA LYS A 189 16.07 -5.88 16.46
C LYS A 189 14.68 -6.48 16.26
N ILE A 190 14.29 -6.69 15.00
CA ILE A 190 13.01 -7.32 14.65
C ILE A 190 13.25 -8.76 14.21
N GLY A 191 12.79 -9.72 15.02
CA GLY A 191 12.84 -11.14 14.69
C GLY A 191 11.72 -11.53 13.73
N TYR A 192 12.06 -12.28 12.68
CA TYR A 192 11.09 -12.78 11.71
C TYR A 192 11.42 -14.22 11.29
N VAL A 193 10.39 -14.98 10.92
CA VAL A 193 10.57 -16.29 10.29
C VAL A 193 10.87 -16.10 8.81
N GLU A 194 12.02 -16.59 8.36
CA GLU A 194 12.43 -16.55 6.95
C GLU A 194 11.74 -17.68 6.16
N GLY A 195 11.57 -17.49 4.84
CA GLY A 195 10.75 -18.36 3.99
C GLY A 195 9.24 -18.06 4.07
N TRP A 196 8.74 -17.64 5.23
CA TRP A 196 7.35 -17.23 5.41
C TRP A 196 7.11 -15.85 4.78
N SER A 197 6.38 -15.81 3.65
CA SER A 197 6.29 -14.61 2.81
C SER A 197 5.55 -13.44 3.48
N ASP A 198 4.57 -13.73 4.33
CA ASP A 198 3.86 -12.77 5.19
C ASP A 198 4.79 -12.15 6.25
N SER A 199 5.57 -12.99 6.92
CA SER A 199 6.56 -12.63 7.94
C SER A 199 7.66 -11.73 7.36
N VAL A 200 8.18 -12.09 6.18
CA VAL A 200 9.17 -11.28 5.43
C VAL A 200 8.56 -9.94 5.00
N ALA A 201 7.33 -9.93 4.44
CA ALA A 201 6.70 -8.71 3.95
C ALA A 201 6.35 -7.72 5.09
N THR A 202 5.69 -8.20 6.15
CA THR A 202 5.31 -7.37 7.31
C THR A 202 6.55 -6.79 8.01
N THR A 203 7.61 -7.57 8.17
CA THR A 203 8.86 -7.13 8.79
C THR A 203 9.58 -6.07 7.94
N ASN A 204 9.62 -6.21 6.61
CA ASN A 204 10.18 -5.18 5.73
C ASN A 204 9.39 -3.87 5.80
N VAL A 205 8.05 -3.93 5.82
CA VAL A 205 7.20 -2.74 5.96
C VAL A 205 7.42 -2.06 7.32
N ALA A 206 7.48 -2.83 8.41
CA ALA A 206 7.76 -2.30 9.74
C ALA A 206 9.16 -1.66 9.83
N ALA A 207 10.20 -2.34 9.34
CA ALA A 207 11.57 -1.83 9.33
C ALA A 207 11.70 -0.55 8.49
N ASN A 208 11.01 -0.46 7.34
CA ASN A 208 10.95 0.75 6.53
C ASN A 208 10.30 1.92 7.29
N ILE A 209 9.21 1.69 8.02
CA ILE A 209 8.54 2.72 8.84
C ILE A 209 9.42 3.15 10.02
N ILE A 210 10.03 2.21 10.73
CA ILE A 210 10.86 2.50 11.91
C ILE A 210 12.14 3.26 11.50
N ARG A 211 12.80 2.86 10.41
CA ARG A 211 13.92 3.61 9.81
C ARG A 211 13.47 5.00 9.31
N ASN A 212 12.51 5.05 8.39
CA ASN A 212 12.27 6.26 7.58
C ASN A 212 11.15 7.18 8.09
N LYS A 213 10.46 6.82 9.19
CA LYS A 213 9.46 7.68 9.88
C LYS A 213 9.72 7.87 11.36
N LEU A 214 10.32 6.90 12.06
CA LEU A 214 10.72 7.04 13.47
C LEU A 214 12.21 7.37 13.63
N GLY A 215 13.03 7.15 12.60
CA GLY A 215 14.45 7.50 12.58
C GLY A 215 15.33 6.60 13.44
N TYR A 216 14.90 5.37 13.75
CA TYR A 216 15.72 4.40 14.49
C TYR A 216 16.44 3.46 13.50
N PRO A 217 17.71 3.09 13.74
CA PRO A 217 18.33 1.99 13.02
C PRO A 217 17.55 0.68 13.32
N VAL A 218 17.49 -0.21 12.32
CA VAL A 218 16.76 -1.49 12.45
C VAL A 218 17.60 -2.63 11.89
N GLU A 219 17.81 -3.64 12.72
CA GLU A 219 18.35 -4.95 12.38
C GLU A 219 17.18 -5.92 12.19
N MET A 220 17.16 -6.67 11.09
CA MET A 220 16.18 -7.72 10.83
C MET A 220 16.86 -9.06 11.03
N VAL A 221 16.32 -9.89 11.93
CA VAL A 221 16.98 -11.12 12.37
C VAL A 221 16.15 -12.34 11.92
N PRO A 222 16.60 -13.12 10.93
CA PRO A 222 15.93 -14.34 10.51
C PRO A 222 16.10 -15.45 11.56
N VAL A 223 15.00 -15.99 12.08
CA VAL A 223 14.96 -17.02 13.12
C VAL A 223 13.75 -17.95 12.97
N ALA A 224 13.90 -19.23 13.33
CA ALA A 224 12.76 -20.14 13.41
C ALA A 224 11.74 -19.69 14.48
N ALA A 225 10.45 -19.99 14.30
CA ALA A 225 9.36 -19.48 15.13
C ALA A 225 9.58 -19.65 16.65
N GLY A 226 10.03 -20.83 17.10
CA GLY A 226 10.34 -21.06 18.53
C GLY A 226 11.50 -20.20 19.07
N ILE A 227 12.50 -19.90 18.24
CA ILE A 227 13.64 -19.03 18.60
C ILE A 227 13.21 -17.55 18.59
N MET A 228 12.35 -17.16 17.67
CA MET A 228 11.73 -15.83 17.61
C MET A 228 10.97 -15.51 18.91
N TRP A 229 10.07 -16.39 19.35
CA TRP A 229 9.35 -16.23 20.61
C TRP A 229 10.28 -16.18 21.83
N GLN A 230 11.29 -17.06 21.88
CA GLN A 230 12.28 -17.07 22.96
C GLN A 230 13.13 -15.80 22.99
N GLY A 231 13.55 -15.27 21.84
CA GLY A 231 14.37 -14.07 21.75
C GLY A 231 13.62 -12.83 22.24
N VAL A 232 12.35 -12.65 21.83
CA VAL A 232 11.51 -11.55 22.34
C VAL A 232 11.26 -11.72 23.84
N ALA A 233 10.93 -12.94 24.31
CA ALA A 233 10.69 -13.23 25.73
C ALA A 233 11.95 -13.20 26.63
N ARG A 234 13.13 -12.97 26.07
CA ARG A 234 14.41 -12.74 26.78
C ARG A 234 14.97 -11.33 26.60
N GLY A 235 14.47 -10.54 25.64
CA GLY A 235 15.05 -9.25 25.27
C GLY A 235 16.26 -9.35 24.32
N ASP A 236 16.48 -10.48 23.66
CA ASP A 236 17.47 -10.58 22.57
C ASP A 236 16.96 -9.93 21.26
N LEU A 237 15.63 -9.78 21.17
CA LEU A 237 14.88 -9.19 20.07
C LEU A 237 13.86 -8.21 20.66
N ASP A 238 13.77 -7.00 20.12
CA ASP A 238 12.85 -5.97 20.63
C ASP A 238 11.40 -6.22 20.19
N ALA A 239 11.20 -6.83 19.02
CA ALA A 239 9.88 -7.04 18.44
C ALA A 239 9.83 -8.24 17.46
N THR A 240 8.62 -8.67 17.15
CA THR A 240 8.30 -9.48 15.97
C THR A 240 6.95 -9.07 15.40
N LEU A 241 6.73 -9.33 14.10
CA LEU A 241 5.44 -9.18 13.43
C LEU A 241 4.85 -10.52 12.97
N SER A 242 5.57 -11.63 13.15
CA SER A 242 5.24 -12.96 12.61
C SER A 242 4.41 -13.81 13.58
N ALA A 243 3.69 -13.18 14.52
CA ALA A 243 2.92 -13.85 15.57
C ALA A 243 1.51 -14.25 15.11
N TRP A 244 1.34 -15.50 14.67
CA TRP A 244 0.04 -16.04 14.26
C TRP A 244 -0.84 -16.45 15.45
N LEU A 245 -1.55 -15.47 16.01
CA LEU A 245 -2.48 -15.64 17.13
C LEU A 245 -3.96 -15.61 16.68
N PRO A 246 -4.89 -16.23 17.44
CA PRO A 246 -4.66 -16.98 18.68
C PRO A 246 -4.09 -18.39 18.44
N THR A 247 -4.45 -19.05 17.34
CA THR A 247 -4.32 -20.52 17.20
C THR A 247 -2.90 -21.01 16.94
N THR A 248 -2.25 -20.59 15.85
CA THR A 248 -1.01 -21.23 15.36
C THR A 248 0.14 -21.13 16.35
N HIS A 249 0.26 -20.01 17.05
CA HIS A 249 1.26 -19.79 18.10
C HIS A 249 0.67 -19.85 19.52
N GLU A 250 -0.49 -20.50 19.74
CA GLU A 250 -1.16 -20.56 21.06
C GLU A 250 -0.23 -21.10 22.16
N ALA A 251 0.51 -22.17 21.87
CA ALA A 251 1.44 -22.78 22.81
C ALA A 251 2.60 -21.85 23.20
N TYR A 252 3.22 -21.18 22.22
CA TYR A 252 4.28 -20.22 22.47
C TYR A 252 3.77 -19.00 23.25
N TYR A 253 2.61 -18.45 22.88
CA TYR A 253 2.03 -17.33 23.62
C TYR A 253 1.66 -17.74 25.05
N THR A 254 1.06 -18.91 25.24
CA THR A 254 0.75 -19.44 26.58
C THR A 254 2.01 -19.60 27.45
N GLN A 255 3.15 -19.96 26.84
CA GLN A 255 4.44 -20.10 27.52
C GLN A 255 5.14 -18.74 27.82
N PHE A 256 4.92 -17.72 26.99
CA PHE A 256 5.72 -16.47 27.02
C PHE A 256 4.94 -15.18 27.29
N LYS A 257 3.60 -15.20 27.33
CA LYS A 257 2.70 -14.04 27.56
C LYS A 257 3.09 -13.14 28.74
N ASP A 258 3.64 -13.70 29.81
CA ASP A 258 4.02 -12.94 31.01
C ASP A 258 5.40 -12.24 30.87
N LYS A 259 6.03 -12.36 29.69
CA LYS A 259 7.33 -11.79 29.32
C LYS A 259 7.31 -11.03 27.98
N VAL A 260 6.16 -10.94 27.32
CA VAL A 260 6.00 -10.24 26.03
C VAL A 260 4.75 -9.37 26.09
N VAL A 261 4.67 -8.34 25.25
CA VAL A 261 3.48 -7.49 25.13
C VAL A 261 2.83 -7.73 23.79
N ASP A 262 1.57 -8.15 23.77
CA ASP A 262 0.75 -8.06 22.56
C ASP A 262 0.35 -6.59 22.37
N VAL A 263 0.86 -5.98 21.30
CA VAL A 263 0.71 -4.55 21.02
C VAL A 263 -0.53 -4.28 20.14
N ALA A 264 -0.70 -5.07 19.08
CA ALA A 264 -1.79 -4.94 18.11
C ALA A 264 -1.79 -6.07 17.07
N VAL A 265 -2.98 -6.46 16.61
CA VAL A 265 -3.14 -7.26 15.38
C VAL A 265 -2.71 -6.44 14.17
N ASN A 266 -1.66 -6.87 13.48
CA ASN A 266 -1.11 -6.21 12.29
C ASN A 266 -1.86 -6.54 10.99
N TYR A 267 -2.39 -7.76 10.86
CA TYR A 267 -3.15 -8.22 9.68
C TYR A 267 -4.40 -9.03 10.09
N PRO A 268 -5.57 -8.37 10.25
CA PRO A 268 -6.80 -9.03 10.70
C PRO A 268 -7.48 -9.82 9.57
N GLY A 269 -8.12 -10.93 9.93
CA GLY A 269 -8.88 -11.76 8.97
C GLY A 269 -8.05 -12.76 8.17
N ALA A 270 -6.77 -12.91 8.49
CA ALA A 270 -5.94 -14.01 8.03
C ALA A 270 -6.60 -15.37 8.33
N LYS A 271 -6.42 -16.35 7.43
CA LYS A 271 -6.93 -17.71 7.58
C LYS A 271 -5.80 -18.70 7.37
N ILE A 272 -5.62 -19.58 8.34
CA ILE A 272 -4.80 -20.79 8.22
C ILE A 272 -5.73 -21.99 7.97
N GLY A 273 -5.27 -22.96 7.20
CA GLY A 273 -6.05 -24.15 6.85
C GLY A 273 -5.36 -24.99 5.77
N LEU A 274 -5.94 -26.15 5.46
CA LEU A 274 -5.47 -27.00 4.37
C LEU A 274 -5.84 -26.37 3.02
N ILE A 275 -4.85 -26.24 2.14
CA ILE A 275 -5.01 -25.81 0.75
C ILE A 275 -4.70 -27.01 -0.14
N VAL A 276 -5.53 -27.22 -1.17
CA VAL A 276 -5.25 -28.17 -2.25
C VAL A 276 -5.08 -27.42 -3.58
N PRO A 277 -4.23 -27.89 -4.50
CA PRO A 277 -4.20 -27.36 -5.86
C PRO A 277 -5.51 -27.63 -6.63
N ASP A 278 -5.87 -26.75 -7.57
CA ASP A 278 -7.13 -26.82 -8.34
C ASP A 278 -7.36 -28.14 -9.09
N TYR A 279 -6.32 -28.93 -9.36
CA TYR A 279 -6.43 -30.25 -9.99
C TYR A 279 -6.85 -31.37 -9.02
N VAL A 280 -6.94 -31.09 -7.72
CA VAL A 280 -7.38 -32.04 -6.68
C VAL A 280 -8.88 -31.84 -6.44
N ALA A 281 -9.68 -32.85 -6.78
CA ALA A 281 -11.14 -32.85 -6.62
C ALA A 281 -11.60 -33.04 -5.16
N ALA A 282 -11.04 -32.26 -4.23
CA ALA A 282 -11.40 -32.23 -2.82
C ALA A 282 -11.79 -30.80 -2.42
N HIS A 283 -12.96 -30.64 -1.80
CA HIS A 283 -13.48 -29.33 -1.40
C HIS A 283 -13.78 -29.26 0.11
N SER A 284 -13.54 -30.35 0.83
CA SER A 284 -13.73 -30.50 2.26
C SER A 284 -12.71 -31.47 2.89
N ILE A 285 -12.61 -31.45 4.22
CA ILE A 285 -11.83 -32.42 5.01
C ILE A 285 -12.42 -33.85 4.87
N ALA A 286 -13.71 -33.98 4.56
CA ALA A 286 -14.33 -35.28 4.28
C ALA A 286 -13.78 -35.89 2.98
N ASP A 287 -13.64 -35.09 1.91
CA ASP A 287 -13.09 -35.55 0.63
C ASP A 287 -11.61 -35.95 0.76
N LEU A 288 -10.83 -35.21 1.55
CA LEU A 288 -9.44 -35.55 1.88
C LEU A 288 -9.34 -36.89 2.62
N ASN A 289 -10.23 -37.15 3.57
CA ASN A 289 -10.28 -38.42 4.28
C ASN A 289 -10.79 -39.58 3.40
N ALA A 290 -11.77 -39.35 2.54
CA ALA A 290 -12.24 -40.35 1.57
C ALA A 290 -11.13 -40.76 0.60
N ASN A 291 -10.29 -39.80 0.18
CA ASN A 291 -9.16 -40.02 -0.72
C ASN A 291 -7.82 -40.26 0.00
N LYS A 292 -7.83 -40.61 1.30
CA LYS A 292 -6.64 -40.75 2.15
C LYS A 292 -5.50 -41.58 1.53
N ALA A 293 -5.83 -42.62 0.76
CA ALA A 293 -4.86 -43.47 0.08
C ALA A 293 -4.04 -42.70 -0.98
N ALA A 294 -4.66 -41.81 -1.74
CA ALA A 294 -3.98 -40.99 -2.75
C ALA A 294 -2.97 -40.02 -2.12
N PHE A 295 -3.29 -39.48 -0.94
CA PHE A 295 -2.41 -38.59 -0.15
C PHE A 295 -1.44 -39.35 0.77
N GLN A 296 -1.37 -40.69 0.68
CA GLN A 296 -0.58 -41.57 1.56
C GLN A 296 -0.85 -41.34 3.06
N GLY A 297 -2.01 -40.77 3.42
CA GLY A 297 -2.35 -40.36 4.78
C GLY A 297 -1.49 -39.23 5.37
N ARG A 298 -0.80 -38.43 4.54
CA ARG A 298 0.07 -37.33 4.99
C ARG A 298 -0.56 -35.96 4.78
N ILE A 299 -0.20 -35.03 5.64
CA ILE A 299 -0.37 -33.58 5.47
C ILE A 299 1.04 -32.98 5.44
N VAL A 300 1.28 -32.03 4.53
CA VAL A 300 2.53 -31.26 4.48
C VAL A 300 2.25 -29.91 5.14
N GLY A 301 2.95 -29.64 6.25
CA GLY A 301 2.91 -28.33 6.93
C GLY A 301 3.85 -27.32 6.28
N ILE A 302 3.99 -26.14 6.90
CA ILE A 302 4.94 -25.11 6.47
C ILE A 302 6.37 -25.52 6.86
N ASP A 303 6.65 -25.54 8.18
CA ASP A 303 7.93 -25.91 8.76
C ASP A 303 7.73 -26.65 10.10
N ALA A 304 8.78 -27.32 10.58
CA ALA A 304 8.78 -27.93 11.91
C ALA A 304 8.72 -26.84 13.01
N GLY A 305 7.72 -26.92 13.90
CA GLY A 305 7.50 -25.93 14.95
C GLY A 305 6.83 -24.63 14.49
N ALA A 306 6.23 -24.62 13.30
CA ALA A 306 5.38 -23.52 12.81
C ALA A 306 4.14 -23.30 13.67
N GLY A 307 3.58 -24.38 14.23
CA GLY A 307 2.37 -24.45 15.05
C GLY A 307 1.91 -25.89 15.17
#